data_AF-A0A929ZNA6-F1
#
_entry.id   AF-A0A929ZNA6-F1
#
_cell.length_a   1.000
_cell.length_b   1.000
_cell.length_c   1.000
_cell.angle_alpha   90.00
_cell.angle_beta   90.00
_cell.angle_gamma   90.00
#
_symmetry.space_group_name_H-M   'P 1'
#
loop_
_entity.id
_entity.type
_entity.pdbx_description
1 polymer ?
#
loop_
_entity_poly.entity_id
_entity_poly.type
_entity_poly.pdbx_seq_one_letter_code
_entity_poly.pdbx_strand_id
1 'polypeptide(L)'
;MRIESDNILETIHMIEEDCLDIRTVTMGISLLDCADKDIDRSCEKIYKKITTKAKDLVKVAKDISREYGIPIINQRVSVTPIALLQSVSGGDCVKYAKTLDKAGKEIGINFIGGYSALVQKGMTQGDRELIMSIPQALKETDIVCSSVNIGSTKAGINMDAVKVMGQIVRECAEVTKDNNCFGAAKLVVFCNAVEDNPFMAGAFHGVSEPDCVINVGVSGPGVVRAALQKLGEHASMDD
;
A
#
# COMPACT_ATOMS: atom_id res chain seq x y z
N MET A 1 -3.02 -20.96 16.08
CA MET A 1 -2.14 -20.42 17.13
C MET A 1 -3.03 -19.95 18.26
N ARG A 2 -2.97 -20.58 19.45
CA ARG A 2 -3.69 -20.06 20.63
C ARG A 2 -2.77 -19.01 21.25
N ILE A 3 -3.27 -17.78 21.38
CA ILE A 3 -2.56 -16.73 22.13
C ILE A 3 -2.85 -17.00 23.60
N GLU A 4 -1.81 -17.30 24.36
CA GLU A 4 -1.90 -17.55 25.81
C GLU A 4 -1.95 -16.22 26.57
N SER A 5 -2.64 -16.17 27.71
CA SER A 5 -2.85 -14.94 28.47
C SER A 5 -1.55 -14.27 28.91
N ASP A 6 -0.51 -15.06 29.15
CA ASP A 6 0.81 -14.56 29.55
C ASP A 6 1.47 -13.76 28.43
N ASN A 7 1.33 -14.20 27.17
CA ASN A 7 1.82 -13.44 26.01
C ASN A 7 1.07 -12.10 25.84
N ILE A 8 -0.21 -12.04 26.23
CA ILE A 8 -1.00 -10.80 26.19
C ILE A 8 -0.47 -9.81 27.24
N LEU A 9 -0.23 -10.28 28.47
CA LEU A 9 0.31 -9.46 29.54
C LEU A 9 1.73 -8.97 29.25
N GLU A 10 2.59 -9.84 28.70
CA GLU A 10 3.93 -9.47 28.26
C GLU A 10 3.89 -8.41 27.15
N THR A 11 2.98 -8.57 26.18
CA THR A 11 2.79 -7.57 25.11
C THR A 11 2.34 -6.22 25.68
N ILE A 12 1.44 -6.20 26.67
CA ILE A 12 1.02 -4.97 27.36
C ILE A 12 2.23 -4.31 28.05
N HIS A 13 3.05 -5.09 28.76
CA HIS A 13 4.27 -4.57 29.38
C HIS A 13 5.26 -3.97 28.37
N MET A 14 5.52 -4.64 27.24
CA MET A 14 6.40 -4.12 26.19
C MET A 14 5.88 -2.80 25.61
N ILE A 15 4.57 -2.67 25.45
CA ILE A 15 3.95 -1.45 24.93
C ILE A 15 4.12 -0.28 25.91
N GLU A 16 3.88 -0.52 27.19
CA GLU A 16 3.94 0.49 28.25
C GLU A 16 5.38 0.91 28.57
N GLU A 17 6.32 -0.03 28.63
CA GLU A 17 7.71 0.22 29.04
C GLU A 17 8.61 0.70 27.89
N ASP A 18 8.42 0.16 26.67
CA ASP A 18 9.29 0.47 25.52
C ASP A 18 8.71 1.53 24.58
N CYS A 19 7.54 2.10 24.89
CA CYS A 19 6.89 3.16 24.12
C CYS A 19 6.71 2.81 22.63
N LEU A 20 6.38 1.56 22.32
CA LEU A 20 6.18 1.07 20.96
C LEU A 20 5.01 1.79 20.28
N ASP A 21 5.28 2.47 19.16
CA ASP A 21 4.23 3.10 18.35
C ASP A 21 3.79 2.20 17.18
N ILE A 22 2.47 2.17 16.92
CA ILE A 22 1.92 1.54 15.72
C ILE A 22 1.95 2.55 14.59
N ARG A 23 2.88 2.35 13.66
CA ARG A 23 3.07 3.24 12.52
C ARG A 23 1.91 3.16 11.54
N THR A 24 1.36 1.97 11.32
CA THR A 24 0.30 1.77 10.33
C THR A 24 -0.55 0.55 10.62
N VAL A 25 -1.83 0.64 10.27
CA VAL A 25 -2.71 -0.51 10.03
C VAL A 25 -3.15 -0.44 8.57
N THR A 26 -2.85 -1.49 7.81
CA THR A 26 -3.21 -1.60 6.39
C THR A 26 -4.19 -2.75 6.21
N MET A 27 -5.39 -2.46 5.71
CA MET A 27 -6.33 -3.50 5.28
C MET A 27 -6.08 -3.84 3.81
N GLY A 28 -5.72 -5.09 3.54
CA GLY A 28 -5.65 -5.63 2.19
C GLY A 28 -7.03 -6.10 1.73
N ILE A 29 -7.46 -5.75 0.52
CA ILE A 29 -8.76 -6.12 -0.04
C ILE A 29 -8.58 -6.67 -1.46
N SER A 30 -9.05 -7.90 -1.68
CA SER A 30 -9.10 -8.50 -3.01
C SER A 30 -10.17 -7.84 -3.87
N LEU A 31 -9.83 -7.50 -5.12
CA LEU A 31 -10.76 -6.93 -6.11
C LEU A 31 -11.00 -7.87 -7.30
N LEU A 32 -10.57 -9.13 -7.25
CA LEU A 32 -10.72 -10.06 -8.38
C LEU A 32 -12.19 -10.31 -8.75
N ASP A 33 -13.09 -10.34 -7.78
CA ASP A 33 -14.55 -10.42 -7.96
C ASP A 33 -15.19 -9.11 -8.47
N CYS A 34 -14.44 -8.01 -8.48
CA CYS A 34 -14.87 -6.73 -9.02
C CYS A 34 -14.57 -6.60 -10.51
N ALA A 35 -13.80 -7.53 -11.12
CA ALA A 35 -13.53 -7.50 -12.55
C ALA A 35 -14.83 -7.54 -13.38
N ASP A 36 -14.88 -6.71 -14.41
CA ASP A 36 -15.99 -6.62 -15.35
C ASP A 36 -15.46 -6.16 -16.71
N LYS A 37 -16.16 -6.51 -17.79
CA LYS A 37 -15.82 -6.03 -19.14
C LYS A 37 -16.17 -4.56 -19.32
N ASP A 38 -17.09 -4.05 -18.51
CA ASP A 38 -17.43 -2.64 -18.44
C ASP A 38 -16.68 -1.99 -17.27
N ILE A 39 -15.79 -1.03 -17.58
CA ILE A 39 -15.00 -0.32 -16.59
C ILE A 39 -15.86 0.41 -15.55
N ASP A 40 -17.01 0.95 -15.95
CA ASP A 40 -17.89 1.71 -15.04
C ASP A 40 -18.54 0.77 -14.02
N ARG A 41 -18.95 -0.43 -14.47
CA ARG A 41 -19.46 -1.48 -13.57
C ARG A 41 -18.37 -2.02 -12.65
N SER A 42 -17.15 -2.20 -13.16
CA SER A 42 -15.99 -2.59 -12.36
C SER A 42 -15.71 -1.56 -11.26
N CYS A 43 -15.69 -0.27 -11.62
CA CYS A 43 -15.52 0.84 -10.66
C CYS A 43 -16.63 0.87 -9.60
N GLU A 44 -17.90 0.67 -9.97
CA GLU A 44 -19.00 0.61 -9.01
C GLU A 44 -18.81 -0.53 -7.98
N LYS A 45 -18.42 -1.73 -8.45
CA LYS A 45 -18.14 -2.87 -7.58
C LYS A 45 -16.97 -2.57 -6.63
N ILE A 46 -15.87 -2.01 -7.13
CA ILE A 46 -14.70 -1.62 -6.31
C ILE A 46 -15.13 -0.64 -5.21
N TYR A 47 -15.82 0.44 -5.60
CA TYR A 47 -16.28 1.45 -4.65
C TYR A 47 -17.12 0.83 -3.54
N LYS A 48 -18.13 0.02 -3.92
CA LYS A 48 -19.01 -0.65 -2.97
C LYS A 48 -18.25 -1.61 -2.06
N LYS A 49 -17.32 -2.40 -2.62
CA LYS A 49 -16.57 -3.41 -1.86
C LYS A 49 -15.67 -2.75 -0.82
N ILE A 50 -14.86 -1.75 -1.22
CA ILE A 50 -13.97 -1.03 -0.31
C ILE A 50 -14.77 -0.34 0.80
N THR A 51 -15.80 0.42 0.44
CA THR A 51 -16.61 1.17 1.42
C THR A 51 -17.43 0.26 2.34
N THR A 52 -17.74 -0.98 1.93
CA THR A 52 -18.41 -1.96 2.79
C THR A 52 -17.42 -2.66 3.74
N LYS A 53 -16.28 -3.13 3.22
CA LYS A 53 -15.32 -3.95 3.97
C LYS A 53 -14.49 -3.12 4.97
N ALA A 54 -14.12 -1.90 4.59
CA ALA A 54 -13.27 -1.03 5.39
C ALA A 54 -14.05 0.06 6.16
N LYS A 55 -15.39 0.01 6.19
CA LYS A 55 -16.25 1.05 6.79
C LYS A 55 -15.89 1.41 8.23
N ASP A 56 -15.49 0.41 9.03
CA ASP A 56 -15.18 0.57 10.45
C ASP A 56 -13.67 0.65 10.73
N LEU A 57 -12.81 0.57 9.71
CA LEU A 57 -11.35 0.48 9.87
C LEU A 57 -10.79 1.64 10.71
N VAL A 58 -11.12 2.88 10.34
CA VAL A 58 -10.63 4.08 11.02
C VAL A 58 -11.22 4.21 12.42
N LYS A 59 -12.51 3.89 12.57
CA LYS A 59 -13.20 3.94 13.87
C LYS A 59 -12.56 2.95 14.86
N VAL A 60 -12.45 1.69 14.46
CA VAL A 60 -11.87 0.63 15.31
C VAL A 60 -10.41 0.93 15.63
N ALA A 61 -9.62 1.41 14.67
CA ALA A 61 -8.24 1.82 14.94
C ALA A 61 -8.16 2.94 15.99
N LYS A 62 -9.05 3.93 15.95
CA LYS A 62 -9.10 5.00 16.96
C LYS A 62 -9.58 4.50 18.31
N ASP A 63 -10.54 3.58 18.35
CA ASP A 63 -11.02 2.99 19.59
C ASP A 63 -9.92 2.16 20.27
N ILE A 64 -9.18 1.33 19.51
CA ILE A 64 -7.99 0.61 20.01
C ILE A 64 -6.92 1.58 20.50
N SER A 65 -6.63 2.63 19.74
CA SER A 65 -5.65 3.64 20.12
C SER A 65 -5.99 4.32 21.45
N ARG A 66 -7.29 4.57 21.71
CA ARG A 66 -7.77 5.14 22.98
C ARG A 66 -7.73 4.14 24.12
N GLU A 67 -8.14 2.90 23.87
CA GLU A 67 -8.23 1.84 24.89
C GLU A 67 -6.84 1.48 25.45
N TYR A 68 -5.85 1.33 24.57
CA TYR A 68 -4.50 0.91 24.94
C TYR A 68 -3.50 2.07 25.08
N GLY A 69 -3.92 3.32 24.79
CA GLY A 69 -3.03 4.49 24.85
C GLY A 69 -1.92 4.50 23.79
N ILE A 70 -1.97 3.63 22.79
CA ILE A 70 -0.95 3.48 21.75
C ILE A 70 -1.34 4.30 20.53
N PRO A 71 -0.49 5.20 20.03
CA PRO A 71 -0.81 5.95 18.83
C PRO A 71 -0.79 5.02 17.60
N ILE A 72 -1.90 5.02 16.84
CA ILE A 72 -1.96 4.41 15.50
C ILE A 72 -1.91 5.53 14.46
N ILE A 73 -0.72 5.77 13.89
CA ILE A 73 -0.45 6.97 13.08
C ILE A 73 -1.17 6.94 11.74
N ASN A 74 -1.22 5.78 11.08
CA ASN A 74 -1.81 5.66 9.76
C ASN A 74 -2.83 4.52 9.68
N GLN A 75 -3.93 4.76 8.98
CA GLN A 75 -4.89 3.76 8.52
C GLN A 75 -4.90 3.77 7.00
N ARG A 76 -4.66 2.61 6.38
CA ARG A 76 -4.44 2.49 4.94
C ARG A 76 -5.20 1.32 4.37
N VAL A 77 -5.39 1.32 3.06
CA VAL A 77 -5.89 0.17 2.31
C VAL A 77 -4.90 -0.19 1.22
N SER A 78 -4.70 -1.47 0.97
CA SER A 78 -4.07 -1.97 -0.25
C SER A 78 -5.06 -2.83 -1.01
N VAL A 79 -5.02 -2.76 -2.34
CA VAL A 79 -5.93 -3.52 -3.21
C VAL A 79 -5.17 -4.34 -4.24
N THR A 80 -5.86 -5.31 -4.84
CA THR A 80 -5.34 -6.10 -5.96
C THR A 80 -4.78 -5.19 -7.05
N PRO A 81 -3.60 -5.51 -7.63
CA PRO A 81 -3.02 -4.74 -8.74
C PRO A 81 -4.06 -4.42 -9.82
N ILE A 82 -4.36 -3.13 -9.98
CA ILE A 82 -5.40 -2.66 -10.91
C ILE A 82 -5.13 -3.07 -12.35
N ALA A 83 -3.88 -3.33 -12.74
CA ALA A 83 -3.52 -3.80 -14.08
C ALA A 83 -4.25 -5.11 -14.45
N LEU A 84 -4.56 -5.96 -13.46
CA LEU A 84 -5.33 -7.18 -13.66
C LEU A 84 -6.79 -6.90 -14.04
N LEU A 85 -7.42 -5.91 -13.38
CA LEU A 85 -8.79 -5.50 -13.69
C LEU A 85 -8.84 -4.72 -15.00
N GLN A 86 -7.86 -3.85 -15.24
CA GLN A 86 -7.69 -3.12 -16.51
C GLN A 86 -7.58 -4.08 -17.70
N SER A 87 -6.89 -5.21 -17.54
CA SER A 87 -6.76 -6.22 -18.59
C SER A 87 -8.09 -6.87 -18.98
N VAL A 88 -9.11 -6.79 -18.13
CA VAL A 88 -10.46 -7.31 -18.40
C VAL A 88 -11.37 -6.22 -18.96
N SER A 89 -11.36 -5.04 -18.35
CA SER A 89 -12.27 -3.95 -18.73
C SER A 89 -11.81 -3.15 -19.94
N GLY A 90 -10.49 -3.02 -20.14
CA GLY A 90 -9.91 -1.98 -20.99
C GLY A 90 -10.39 -0.58 -20.56
N GLY A 91 -10.37 0.36 -21.51
CA GLY A 91 -10.90 1.72 -21.31
C GLY A 91 -9.95 2.63 -20.54
N ASP A 92 -10.50 3.73 -20.00
CA ASP A 92 -9.73 4.75 -19.30
C ASP A 92 -9.35 4.32 -17.87
N CYS A 93 -8.10 3.87 -17.71
CA CYS A 93 -7.56 3.40 -16.44
C CYS A 93 -7.57 4.47 -15.32
N VAL A 94 -7.64 5.76 -15.64
CA VAL A 94 -7.72 6.85 -14.64
C VAL A 94 -9.04 6.77 -13.85
N LYS A 95 -10.10 6.18 -14.42
CA LYS A 95 -11.36 5.93 -13.70
C LYS A 95 -11.16 5.04 -12.47
N TYR A 96 -10.28 4.05 -12.54
CA TYR A 96 -9.94 3.21 -11.39
C TYR A 96 -9.28 4.04 -10.28
N ALA A 97 -8.29 4.87 -10.63
CA ALA A 97 -7.62 5.74 -9.66
C ALA A 97 -8.62 6.66 -8.95
N LYS A 98 -9.49 7.35 -9.70
CA LYS A 98 -10.55 8.21 -9.13
C LYS A 98 -11.50 7.45 -8.22
N THR A 99 -11.84 6.21 -8.58
CA THR A 99 -12.71 5.35 -7.79
C THR A 99 -12.05 4.95 -6.47
N LEU A 100 -10.78 4.57 -6.49
CA LEU A 100 -9.99 4.24 -5.30
C LEU A 100 -9.86 5.47 -4.37
N ASP A 101 -9.55 6.64 -4.95
CA ASP A 101 -9.45 7.90 -4.22
C ASP A 101 -10.77 8.26 -3.52
N LYS A 102 -11.88 8.19 -4.27
CA LYS A 102 -13.23 8.43 -3.74
C LYS A 102 -13.57 7.46 -2.61
N ALA A 103 -13.32 6.16 -2.80
CA ALA A 103 -13.61 5.14 -1.79
C ALA A 103 -12.76 5.34 -0.52
N GLY A 104 -11.46 5.64 -0.68
CA GLY A 104 -10.56 5.89 0.44
C GLY A 104 -10.93 7.14 1.24
N LYS A 105 -11.33 8.22 0.55
CA LYS A 105 -11.82 9.45 1.20
C LYS A 105 -13.12 9.21 1.98
N GLU A 106 -14.04 8.43 1.43
CA GLU A 106 -15.31 8.08 2.09
C GLU A 106 -15.09 7.36 3.42
N ILE A 107 -14.14 6.41 3.47
CA ILE A 107 -13.82 5.67 4.70
C ILE A 107 -12.79 6.39 5.60
N GLY A 108 -12.25 7.53 5.17
CA GLY A 108 -11.35 8.38 5.95
C GLY A 108 -9.92 7.84 6.16
N ILE A 109 -9.40 7.01 5.24
CA ILE A 109 -8.02 6.50 5.31
C ILE A 109 -7.00 7.51 4.78
N ASN A 110 -5.73 7.34 5.16
CA ASN A 110 -4.65 8.23 4.73
C ASN A 110 -4.23 8.00 3.28
N PHE A 111 -4.06 6.73 2.89
CA PHE A 111 -3.57 6.34 1.56
C PHE A 111 -4.14 4.99 1.13
N ILE A 112 -4.35 4.84 -0.18
CA ILE A 112 -4.74 3.59 -0.82
C ILE A 112 -3.70 3.19 -1.87
N GLY A 113 -3.14 1.99 -1.70
CA GLY A 113 -2.19 1.39 -2.63
C GLY A 113 -2.85 0.30 -3.48
N GLY A 114 -2.23 -0.07 -4.59
CA GLY A 114 -2.71 -1.11 -5.48
C GLY A 114 -2.97 -0.64 -6.90
N TYR A 115 -2.80 0.66 -7.19
CA TYR A 115 -2.70 1.16 -8.56
C TYR A 115 -1.36 0.72 -9.19
N SER A 116 -1.26 -0.59 -9.40
CA SER A 116 0.01 -1.30 -9.53
C SER A 116 0.02 -2.28 -10.70
N ALA A 117 1.23 -2.55 -11.19
CA ALA A 117 1.51 -3.56 -12.21
C ALA A 117 2.76 -4.39 -11.86
N LEU A 118 2.76 -5.68 -12.23
CA LEU A 118 3.87 -6.60 -12.00
C LEU A 118 4.39 -7.12 -13.35
N VAL A 119 5.45 -6.48 -13.86
CA VAL A 119 5.89 -6.58 -15.26
C VAL A 119 7.30 -7.15 -15.42
N GLN A 120 7.85 -7.77 -14.38
CA GLN A 120 9.20 -8.35 -14.36
C GLN A 120 9.46 -9.39 -15.47
N LYS A 121 8.43 -10.00 -16.04
CA LYS A 121 8.53 -11.00 -17.14
C LYS A 121 8.05 -10.48 -18.50
N GLY A 122 7.76 -9.18 -18.60
CA GLY A 122 7.13 -8.57 -19.76
C GLY A 122 5.86 -7.82 -19.39
N MET A 123 5.35 -7.02 -20.33
CA MET A 123 4.13 -6.22 -20.15
C MET A 123 3.02 -6.74 -21.06
N THR A 124 1.85 -6.98 -20.48
CA THR A 124 0.60 -7.16 -21.23
C THR A 124 0.05 -5.80 -21.68
N GLN A 125 -1.06 -5.80 -22.43
CA GLN A 125 -1.71 -4.56 -22.84
C GLN A 125 -2.24 -3.76 -21.63
N GLY A 126 -2.91 -4.43 -20.68
CA GLY A 126 -3.43 -3.77 -19.48
C GLY A 126 -2.32 -3.21 -18.58
N ASP A 127 -1.16 -3.88 -18.52
CA ASP A 127 0.01 -3.35 -17.81
C ASP A 127 0.51 -2.04 -18.42
N ARG A 128 0.62 -1.98 -19.76
CA ARG A 128 1.06 -0.77 -20.46
C ARG A 128 0.07 0.38 -20.25
N GLU A 129 -1.22 0.10 -20.40
CA GLU A 129 -2.27 1.11 -20.18
C GLU A 129 -2.25 1.66 -18.75
N LEU A 130 -2.09 0.80 -17.75
CA LEU A 130 -1.95 1.25 -16.38
C LEU A 130 -0.67 2.07 -16.17
N ILE A 131 0.49 1.59 -16.63
CA ILE A 131 1.77 2.30 -16.46
C ILE A 131 1.72 3.70 -17.09
N MET A 132 1.20 3.81 -18.32
CA MET A 132 1.12 5.08 -19.04
C MET A 132 0.11 6.06 -18.42
N SER A 133 -0.87 5.59 -17.65
CA SER A 133 -1.86 6.44 -16.98
C SER A 133 -1.43 6.92 -15.60
N ILE A 134 -0.33 6.39 -15.03
CA ILE A 134 0.18 6.77 -13.70
C ILE A 134 0.33 8.30 -13.52
N PRO A 135 0.97 9.07 -14.43
CA PRO A 135 1.16 10.50 -14.22
C PRO A 135 -0.17 11.26 -14.06
N GLN A 136 -1.14 10.95 -14.92
CA GLN A 136 -2.46 11.56 -14.87
C GLN A 136 -3.24 11.11 -13.63
N ALA A 137 -3.21 9.80 -13.32
CA ALA A 137 -3.88 9.24 -12.16
C ALA A 137 -3.38 9.89 -10.85
N LEU A 138 -2.05 10.03 -10.68
CA LEU A 138 -1.47 10.61 -9.47
C LEU A 138 -1.64 12.13 -9.35
N LYS A 139 -1.86 12.82 -10.47
CA LYS A 139 -2.23 14.24 -10.52
C LYS A 139 -3.69 14.47 -10.12
N GLU A 140 -4.60 13.61 -10.60
CA GLU A 140 -6.04 13.77 -10.44
C GLU A 140 -6.60 13.10 -9.17
N THR A 141 -5.73 12.55 -8.34
CA THR A 141 -6.09 11.91 -7.06
C THR A 141 -5.18 12.40 -5.95
N ASP A 142 -5.69 12.37 -4.72
CA ASP A 142 -4.95 12.88 -3.56
C ASP A 142 -4.22 11.73 -2.85
N ILE A 143 -4.94 10.64 -2.56
CA ILE A 143 -4.50 9.60 -1.62
C ILE A 143 -4.12 8.27 -2.29
N VAL A 144 -4.22 8.17 -3.61
CA VAL A 144 -3.82 6.96 -4.36
C VAL A 144 -2.31 6.91 -4.50
N CYS A 145 -1.73 5.75 -4.18
CA CYS A 145 -0.35 5.42 -4.42
C CYS A 145 -0.23 4.34 -5.50
N SER A 146 0.85 4.43 -6.29
CA SER A 146 1.12 3.53 -7.40
C SER A 146 2.45 2.82 -7.22
N SER A 147 2.53 1.58 -7.71
CA SER A 147 3.78 0.83 -7.70
C SER A 147 3.93 -0.08 -8.90
N VAL A 148 5.15 -0.24 -9.40
CA VAL A 148 5.43 -1.09 -10.56
C VAL A 148 6.63 -1.98 -10.28
N ASN A 149 6.44 -3.29 -10.28
CA ASN A 149 7.55 -4.24 -10.19
C ASN A 149 8.11 -4.54 -11.58
N ILE A 150 9.36 -4.16 -11.82
CA ILE A 150 10.01 -4.25 -13.13
C ILE A 150 11.07 -5.35 -13.22
N GLY A 151 11.38 -6.01 -12.11
CA GLY A 151 12.39 -7.08 -12.10
C GLY A 151 12.21 -8.06 -10.95
N SER A 152 12.84 -9.22 -11.08
CA SER A 152 13.06 -10.14 -9.97
C SER A 152 14.30 -10.99 -10.19
N THR A 153 14.88 -11.53 -9.12
CA THR A 153 16.03 -12.45 -9.18
C THR A 153 15.73 -13.64 -10.08
N LYS A 154 14.47 -14.11 -10.11
CA LYS A 154 14.04 -15.26 -10.91
C LYS A 154 13.85 -14.93 -12.39
N ALA A 155 13.39 -13.72 -12.73
CA ALA A 155 13.04 -13.34 -14.09
C ALA A 155 14.08 -12.44 -14.78
N GLY A 156 15.05 -11.91 -14.03
CA GLY A 156 15.89 -10.82 -14.46
C GLY A 156 15.17 -9.47 -14.37
N ILE A 157 15.63 -8.50 -15.16
CA ILE A 157 15.08 -7.15 -15.18
C ILE A 157 14.44 -6.89 -16.55
N ASN A 158 13.18 -6.45 -16.55
CA ASN A 158 12.53 -5.99 -17.76
C ASN A 158 13.04 -4.57 -18.11
N MET A 159 14.04 -4.49 -18.98
CA MET A 159 14.67 -3.23 -19.38
C MET A 159 13.74 -2.30 -20.17
N ASP A 160 12.73 -2.84 -20.86
CA ASP A 160 11.71 -2.01 -21.51
C ASP A 160 10.88 -1.27 -20.45
N ALA A 161 10.50 -1.96 -19.38
CA ALA A 161 9.79 -1.35 -18.26
C ALA A 161 10.68 -0.35 -17.51
N VAL A 162 11.98 -0.61 -17.33
CA VAL A 162 12.95 0.35 -16.76
C VAL A 162 12.92 1.67 -17.55
N LYS A 163 13.04 1.58 -18.88
CA LYS A 163 13.07 2.75 -19.76
C LYS A 163 11.78 3.57 -19.64
N VAL A 164 10.63 2.92 -19.70
CA VAL A 164 9.32 3.58 -19.58
C VAL A 164 9.17 4.20 -18.19
N MET A 165 9.48 3.47 -17.12
CA MET A 165 9.34 3.99 -15.76
C MET A 165 10.25 5.19 -15.49
N GLY A 166 11.43 5.28 -16.09
CA GLY A 166 12.28 6.47 -16.01
C GLY A 166 11.59 7.72 -16.56
N GLN A 167 10.81 7.58 -17.64
CA GLN A 167 10.01 8.67 -18.21
C GLN A 167 8.81 8.99 -17.31
N ILE A 168 8.09 7.97 -16.85
CA ILE A 168 6.90 8.12 -15.97
C ILE A 168 7.25 8.82 -14.66
N VAL A 169 8.37 8.49 -14.01
CA VAL A 169 8.81 9.16 -12.77
C VAL A 169 8.99 10.66 -12.99
N ARG A 170 9.66 11.05 -14.09
CA ARG A 170 9.84 12.45 -14.45
C ARG A 170 8.50 13.13 -14.75
N GLU A 171 7.66 12.49 -15.55
CA GLU A 171 6.35 13.03 -15.91
C GLU A 171 5.46 13.25 -14.69
N CYS A 172 5.43 12.30 -13.75
CA CYS A 172 4.71 12.44 -12.47
C CYS A 172 5.12 13.71 -11.71
N ALA A 173 6.43 14.01 -11.66
CA ALA A 173 6.94 15.21 -11.04
C ALA A 173 6.53 16.48 -11.81
N GLU A 174 6.67 16.48 -13.15
CA GLU A 174 6.35 17.63 -13.99
C GLU A 174 4.86 18.00 -13.97
N VAL A 175 3.97 17.02 -14.06
CA VAL A 175 2.52 17.27 -14.09
C VAL A 175 1.94 17.64 -12.71
N THR A 176 2.71 17.44 -11.64
CA THR A 176 2.39 17.84 -10.26
C THR A 176 3.32 18.91 -9.69
N LYS A 177 4.07 19.63 -10.55
CA LYS A 177 5.03 20.67 -10.14
C LYS A 177 4.42 21.76 -9.26
N ASP A 178 3.16 22.12 -9.53
CA ASP A 178 2.43 23.17 -8.79
C ASP A 178 1.95 22.68 -7.41
N ASN A 179 2.16 21.39 -7.10
CA ASN A 179 1.91 20.75 -5.82
C ASN A 179 3.18 20.04 -5.33
N ASN A 180 4.32 20.73 -5.30
CA ASN A 180 5.60 20.21 -4.80
C ASN A 180 6.03 18.87 -5.43
N CYS A 181 5.69 18.63 -6.70
CA CYS A 181 5.96 17.38 -7.41
C CYS A 181 5.39 16.14 -6.68
N PHE A 182 4.31 16.30 -5.91
CA PHE A 182 3.80 15.29 -4.97
C PHE A 182 3.40 13.97 -5.63
N GLY A 183 3.09 13.98 -6.93
CA GLY A 183 2.83 12.75 -7.69
C GLY A 183 4.01 11.77 -7.61
N ALA A 184 5.25 12.26 -7.72
CA ALA A 184 6.44 11.42 -7.62
C ALA A 184 6.64 10.82 -6.22
N ALA A 185 6.15 11.47 -5.16
CA ALA A 185 6.19 10.95 -3.79
C ALA A 185 5.24 9.76 -3.56
N LYS A 186 4.25 9.58 -4.44
CA LYS A 186 3.23 8.51 -4.38
C LYS A 186 3.54 7.34 -5.32
N LEU A 187 4.70 7.34 -5.99
CA LEU A 187 5.11 6.31 -6.95
C LEU A 187 6.33 5.54 -6.45
N VAL A 188 6.29 4.21 -6.52
CA VAL A 188 7.43 3.32 -6.21
C VAL A 188 7.71 2.37 -7.37
N VAL A 189 8.97 2.28 -7.78
CA VAL A 189 9.43 1.28 -8.76
C VAL A 189 10.18 0.19 -8.02
N PHE A 190 9.74 -1.06 -8.16
CA PHE A 190 10.30 -2.20 -7.46
C PHE A 190 11.17 -3.08 -8.36
N CYS A 191 12.17 -3.69 -7.74
CA CYS A 191 12.73 -4.96 -8.15
C CYS A 191 12.58 -5.92 -6.97
N ASN A 192 12.16 -7.16 -7.23
CA ASN A 192 11.84 -8.14 -6.19
C ASN A 192 10.70 -7.69 -5.26
N ALA A 193 9.63 -7.11 -5.80
CA ALA A 193 8.39 -7.00 -5.03
C ALA A 193 7.97 -8.40 -4.53
N VAL A 194 7.63 -8.46 -3.26
CA VAL A 194 7.00 -9.61 -2.59
C VAL A 194 5.61 -9.88 -3.20
N GLU A 195 5.02 -11.05 -2.93
CA GLU A 195 3.72 -11.42 -3.54
C GLU A 195 2.56 -10.53 -3.09
N ASP A 196 2.64 -10.00 -1.87
CA ASP A 196 1.78 -8.97 -1.30
C ASP A 196 2.67 -7.92 -0.60
N ASN A 197 2.22 -6.66 -0.55
CA ASN A 197 2.98 -5.61 0.13
C ASN A 197 2.04 -4.67 0.90
N PRO A 198 2.06 -4.63 2.24
CA PRO A 198 1.23 -3.70 3.01
C PRO A 198 1.88 -2.32 3.20
N PHE A 199 3.12 -2.11 2.70
CA PHE A 199 3.92 -0.91 2.97
C PHE A 199 3.76 0.16 1.89
N MET A 200 3.22 1.31 2.29
CA MET A 200 3.01 2.48 1.43
C MET A 200 4.33 3.24 1.19
N ALA A 201 4.60 3.83 0.02
CA ALA A 201 3.73 4.00 -1.16
C ALA A 201 3.65 2.80 -2.12
N GLY A 202 4.37 1.72 -1.83
CA GLY A 202 4.45 0.55 -2.69
C GLY A 202 3.38 -0.53 -2.48
N ALA A 203 2.32 -0.22 -1.73
CA ALA A 203 1.43 -1.24 -1.23
C ALA A 203 0.52 -1.81 -2.33
N PHE A 204 0.28 -3.13 -2.30
CA PHE A 204 -0.76 -3.81 -3.09
C PHE A 204 -1.15 -5.12 -2.41
N HIS A 205 -2.37 -5.57 -2.63
CA HIS A 205 -2.89 -6.84 -2.11
C HIS A 205 -2.62 -7.97 -3.10
N GLY A 206 -1.83 -8.96 -2.69
CA GLY A 206 -1.45 -10.08 -3.55
C GLY A 206 -2.65 -10.91 -4.01
N VAL A 207 -2.54 -11.57 -5.17
CA VAL A 207 -3.64 -12.43 -5.69
C VAL A 207 -3.77 -13.76 -4.94
N SER A 208 -2.71 -14.17 -4.23
CA SER A 208 -2.69 -15.34 -3.36
C SER A 208 -3.27 -15.08 -1.97
N GLU A 209 -3.46 -13.82 -1.61
CA GLU A 209 -4.01 -13.43 -0.31
C GLU A 209 -5.53 -13.68 -0.21
N PRO A 210 -6.06 -13.88 1.01
CA PRO A 210 -7.50 -13.96 1.27
C PRO A 210 -8.29 -12.71 0.80
N ASP A 211 -9.63 -12.79 0.85
CA ASP A 211 -10.51 -11.69 0.44
C ASP A 211 -10.22 -10.37 1.17
N CYS A 212 -9.95 -10.44 2.47
CA CYS A 212 -9.56 -9.30 3.31
C CYS A 212 -8.55 -9.72 4.38
N VAL A 213 -7.52 -8.90 4.62
CA VAL A 213 -6.51 -9.11 5.65
C VAL A 213 -6.15 -7.81 6.37
N ILE A 214 -5.67 -7.89 7.61
CA ILE A 214 -5.14 -6.75 8.36
C ILE A 214 -3.65 -6.97 8.60
N ASN A 215 -2.84 -6.01 8.17
CA ASN A 215 -1.41 -5.96 8.42
C ASN A 215 -1.09 -4.76 9.31
N VAL A 216 -0.29 -4.96 10.35
CA VAL A 216 0.09 -3.91 11.31
C VAL A 216 1.59 -3.68 11.22
N GLY A 217 2.00 -2.43 10.99
CA GLY A 217 3.40 -2.02 11.00
C GLY A 217 3.74 -1.34 12.32
N VAL A 218 4.68 -1.93 13.05
CA VAL A 218 5.19 -1.41 14.33
C VAL A 218 6.49 -0.65 14.08
N SER A 219 6.69 0.42 14.83
CA SER A 219 7.91 1.23 14.77
C SER A 219 9.04 0.58 15.57
N GLY A 220 10.25 0.60 15.01
CA GLY A 220 11.44 -0.03 15.60
C GLY A 220 12.60 0.92 15.95
N PRO A 221 12.90 1.99 15.16
CA PRO A 221 14.15 2.74 15.36
C PRO A 221 14.30 3.41 16.73
N GLY A 222 13.21 3.93 17.32
CA GLY A 222 13.25 4.57 18.64
C GLY A 222 13.59 3.58 19.75
N VAL A 223 12.96 2.41 19.72
CA VAL A 223 13.16 1.33 20.68
C VAL A 223 14.57 0.76 20.56
N VAL A 224 15.04 0.48 19.34
CA VAL A 224 16.41 0.01 19.12
C VAL A 224 17.44 1.02 19.63
N ARG A 225 17.25 2.32 19.37
CA ARG A 225 18.15 3.35 19.88
C ARG A 225 18.16 3.38 21.42
N ALA A 226 17.00 3.29 22.06
CA ALA A 226 16.89 3.29 23.51
C ALA A 226 17.57 2.05 24.13
N ALA A 227 17.41 0.88 23.51
CA ALA A 227 18.09 -0.35 23.92
C ALA A 227 19.61 -0.21 23.82
N LEU A 228 20.13 0.29 22.69
CA LEU A 228 21.56 0.54 22.50
C LEU A 228 22.12 1.56 23.51
N GLN A 229 21.35 2.60 23.84
CA GLN A 229 21.77 3.59 24.85
C GLN A 229 21.89 2.98 26.26
N LYS A 230 21.05 2.00 26.63
CA LYS A 230 21.12 1.32 27.94
C LYS A 230 22.39 0.47 28.08
N LEU A 231 22.91 -0.06 26.98
CA LEU A 231 24.13 -0.89 26.97
C LEU A 231 25.42 -0.06 27.19
N GLY A 232 25.39 1.23 26.86
CA GLY A 232 26.53 2.15 27.02
C GLY A 232 27.53 2.10 25.86
N GLU A 233 28.42 3.10 25.77
CA GLU A 233 29.34 3.29 24.63
C GLU A 233 30.39 2.18 24.44
N HIS A 234 30.56 1.32 25.45
CA HIS A 234 31.58 0.26 25.46
C HIS A 234 31.01 -1.15 25.31
N ALA A 235 29.69 -1.27 25.11
CA ALA A 235 29.07 -2.56 24.83
C ALA A 235 29.63 -3.15 23.54
N SER A 236 30.00 -4.42 23.57
CA SER A 236 30.42 -5.15 22.40
C SER A 236 29.21 -5.58 21.57
N MET A 237 29.44 -6.07 20.35
CA MET A 237 28.35 -6.59 19.51
C MET A 237 27.73 -7.89 20.07
N ASP A 238 28.41 -8.53 21.02
CA ASP A 238 28.00 -9.78 21.66
C ASP A 238 27.29 -9.55 23.01
N ASP A 239 27.20 -8.30 23.48
CA ASP A 239 26.50 -7.88 24.71
C ASP A 239 25.07 -7.37 24.42
#